data_AF-A0A9R1PBV2-F1
#
_entry.id   AF-A0A9R1PBV2-F1
#
_cell.length_a   1.000
_cell.length_b   1.000
_cell.length_c   1.000
_cell.angle_alpha   90.00
_cell.angle_beta   90.00
_cell.angle_gamma   90.00
#
_symmetry.space_group_name_H-M   'P 1'
#
loop_
_entity.id
_entity.type
_entity.pdbx_description
1 polymer ?
#
loop_
_entity_poly.entity_id
_entity_poly.type
_entity_poly.pdbx_seq_one_letter_code
_entity_poly.pdbx_strand_id
1 'polypeptide(L)'
;MEVGVTGYCMGGALAIASGVLVPEVDAVVAFYGTPSSELADPSRALAPIQAHFGELDTYVEFADVTAAKSLEEKLESCGVPHEVHIYPGCSHAFKNNTSPEALENQGAIDLAWSRFATWMSRFL
;
A
#
# COMPACT_ATOMS: atom_id res chain seq x y z
N MET A 1 16.11 2.70 -17.12
CA MET A 1 15.55 3.74 -16.24
C MET A 1 14.42 3.04 -15.55
N GLU A 2 14.50 2.89 -14.23
CA GLU A 2 13.46 2.25 -13.43
C GLU A 2 12.58 3.32 -12.74
N VAL A 3 11.28 3.06 -12.65
CA VAL A 3 10.28 3.98 -12.10
C VAL A 3 9.52 3.29 -10.97
N GLY A 4 9.72 3.77 -9.75
CA GLY A 4 8.93 3.39 -8.59
C GLY A 4 7.84 4.41 -8.27
N VAL A 5 6.64 3.93 -7.94
CA VAL A 5 5.50 4.78 -7.56
C VAL A 5 5.09 4.52 -6.12
N THR A 6 4.91 5.60 -5.36
CA THR A 6 4.36 5.54 -4.01
C THR A 6 3.35 6.63 -3.76
N GLY A 7 2.44 6.40 -2.82
CA GLY A 7 1.45 7.38 -2.41
C GLY A 7 0.75 7.00 -1.12
N TYR A 8 0.01 7.97 -0.58
CA TYR A 8 -0.65 7.91 0.71
C TYR A 8 -2.15 8.21 0.56
N CYS A 9 -3.01 7.51 1.29
CA CYS A 9 -4.46 7.67 1.24
C CYS A 9 -4.95 7.49 -0.20
N MET A 10 -5.62 8.49 -0.79
CA MET A 10 -6.00 8.48 -2.20
C MET A 10 -4.80 8.28 -3.13
N GLY A 11 -3.63 8.82 -2.77
CA GLY A 11 -2.39 8.56 -3.48
C GLY A 11 -1.93 7.10 -3.42
N GLY A 12 -2.26 6.37 -2.35
CA GLY A 12 -1.97 4.93 -2.24
C GLY A 12 -2.81 4.12 -3.22
N ALA A 13 -4.10 4.43 -3.32
CA ALA A 13 -4.98 3.84 -4.31
C ALA A 13 -4.52 4.14 -5.75
N LEU A 14 -4.11 5.38 -6.02
CA LEU A 14 -3.57 5.77 -7.32
C LEU A 14 -2.22 5.12 -7.63
N ALA A 15 -1.39 4.87 -6.62
CA ALA A 15 -0.13 4.14 -6.79
C ALA A 15 -0.39 2.69 -7.24
N ILE A 16 -1.33 1.99 -6.60
CA ILE A 16 -1.74 0.65 -7.04
C ILE A 16 -2.32 0.70 -8.45
N ALA A 17 -3.22 1.66 -8.72
CA ALA A 17 -3.78 1.81 -10.06
C ALA A 17 -2.70 2.05 -11.14
N SER A 18 -1.64 2.79 -10.82
CA SER A 18 -0.54 3.01 -11.75
C SER A 18 0.20 1.70 -12.10
N GLY A 19 0.43 0.82 -11.11
CA GLY A 19 1.03 -0.50 -11.33
C GLY A 19 0.16 -1.45 -12.17
N VAL A 20 -1.12 -1.14 -12.34
CA VAL A 20 -2.05 -1.87 -13.22
C VAL A 20 -2.11 -1.24 -14.62
N LEU A 21 -2.15 0.09 -14.70
CA LEU A 21 -2.50 0.83 -15.90
C LEU A 21 -1.29 1.33 -16.72
N VAL A 22 -0.12 1.44 -16.09
CA VAL A 22 1.09 2.03 -16.70
C VAL A 22 2.18 0.97 -16.79
N PRO A 23 2.45 0.42 -17.99
CA PRO A 23 3.45 -0.64 -18.18
C PRO A 23 4.88 -0.28 -17.79
N GLU A 24 5.21 1.02 -17.75
CA GLU A 24 6.53 1.53 -17.39
C GLU A 24 6.77 1.65 -15.88
N VAL A 25 5.81 1.26 -15.04
CA VAL A 25 5.99 1.22 -13.58
C VAL A 25 6.65 -0.11 -13.17
N ASP A 26 7.81 -0.02 -12.52
CA ASP A 26 8.61 -1.19 -12.14
C ASP A 26 8.36 -1.66 -10.70
N ALA A 27 7.89 -0.77 -9.81
CA ALA A 27 7.55 -1.12 -8.43
C ALA A 27 6.51 -0.16 -7.83
N VAL A 28 5.62 -0.70 -6.98
CA VAL A 28 4.61 0.09 -6.27
C VAL A 28 4.72 -0.13 -4.76
N VAL A 29 4.66 0.98 -4.00
CA VAL A 29 4.41 0.93 -2.55
C VAL A 29 3.27 1.87 -2.16
N ALA A 30 2.17 1.32 -1.67
CA ALA A 30 0.97 2.06 -1.30
C ALA A 30 0.76 2.14 0.22
N PHE A 31 0.32 3.29 0.71
CA PHE A 31 -0.04 3.48 2.11
C PHE A 31 -1.52 3.82 2.24
N TYR A 32 -2.25 2.98 2.98
CA TYR A 32 -3.64 3.11 3.44
C TYR A 32 -4.60 3.59 2.36
N GLY A 33 -4.67 2.85 1.24
CA GLY A 33 -5.65 3.08 0.19
C GLY A 33 -5.62 2.00 -0.89
N THR A 34 -6.80 1.54 -1.29
CA THR A 34 -7.02 0.61 -2.40
C THR A 34 -7.82 1.29 -3.52
N PRO A 35 -7.56 0.97 -4.80
CA PRO A 35 -8.36 1.49 -5.89
C PRO A 35 -9.73 0.80 -5.91
N SER A 36 -10.75 1.53 -6.38
CA SER A 36 -12.02 0.90 -6.75
C SER A 36 -11.83 0.01 -7.97
N SER A 37 -12.68 -1.02 -8.11
CA SER A 37 -12.67 -1.91 -9.28
C SER A 37 -12.96 -1.19 -10.60
N GLU A 38 -13.66 -0.05 -10.56
CA GLU A 38 -13.89 0.81 -11.72
C GLU A 38 -12.62 1.55 -12.17
N LEU A 39 -11.74 1.89 -11.23
CA LEU A 39 -10.49 2.59 -11.51
C LEU A 39 -9.42 1.61 -12.01
N ALA A 40 -9.16 0.56 -11.25
CA ALA A 40 -8.17 -0.45 -11.58
C ALA A 40 -8.44 -1.74 -10.81
N ASP A 41 -8.24 -2.88 -11.48
CA ASP A 41 -8.27 -4.19 -10.83
C ASP A 41 -6.83 -4.62 -10.47
N PRO A 42 -6.45 -4.68 -9.17
CA PRO A 42 -5.12 -5.09 -8.74
C PRO A 42 -4.73 -6.50 -9.20
N SER A 43 -5.70 -7.37 -9.53
CA SER A 43 -5.43 -8.71 -10.07
C SER A 43 -4.67 -8.68 -11.41
N ARG A 44 -4.71 -7.53 -12.09
CA ARG A 44 -4.08 -7.29 -13.39
C ARG A 44 -2.79 -6.48 -13.29
N ALA A 45 -2.24 -6.32 -12.08
CA ALA A 45 -1.03 -5.55 -11.87
C ALA A 45 0.15 -6.10 -12.69
N LEU A 46 0.85 -5.18 -13.35
CA LEU A 46 2.07 -5.44 -14.13
C LEU A 46 3.32 -5.29 -13.25
N ALA A 47 3.21 -4.48 -12.19
CA ALA A 47 4.26 -4.20 -11.23
C ALA A 47 4.05 -4.96 -9.90
N PRO A 48 5.13 -5.30 -9.18
CA PRO A 48 5.07 -5.81 -7.82
C PRO A 48 4.53 -4.74 -6.85
N ILE A 49 3.63 -5.14 -5.94
CA ILE A 49 2.92 -4.22 -5.02
C ILE A 49 3.22 -4.53 -3.55
N GLN A 50 3.75 -3.54 -2.82
CA GLN A 50 3.72 -3.53 -1.36
C GLN A 50 2.62 -2.57 -0.87
N ALA A 51 1.86 -2.95 0.14
CA ALA A 51 0.80 -2.13 0.72
C ALA A 51 0.83 -2.10 2.25
N HIS A 52 0.50 -0.96 2.84
CA HIS A 52 0.58 -0.71 4.28
C HIS A 52 -0.75 -0.17 4.84
N PHE A 53 -1.33 -0.82 5.84
CA PHE A 53 -2.65 -0.47 6.40
C PHE A 53 -2.61 -0.42 7.93
N GLY A 54 -3.41 0.46 8.53
CA GLY A 54 -3.61 0.49 9.98
C GLY A 54 -4.68 -0.51 10.42
N GLU A 55 -4.49 -1.20 11.53
CA GLU A 55 -5.52 -2.11 12.11
C GLU A 55 -6.81 -1.36 12.49
N LEU A 56 -6.68 -0.11 12.93
CA LEU A 56 -7.78 0.74 13.40
C LEU A 56 -8.31 1.66 12.29
N ASP A 57 -7.97 1.40 11.04
CA ASP A 57 -8.45 2.19 9.91
C ASP A 57 -9.96 1.95 9.69
N THR A 58 -10.73 3.04 9.63
CA THR A 58 -12.20 3.01 9.56
C THR A 58 -12.75 3.34 8.17
N TYR A 59 -11.88 3.58 7.17
CA TYR A 59 -12.31 3.82 5.79
C TYR A 59 -12.69 2.50 5.11
N VAL A 60 -13.94 2.10 5.31
CA VAL A 60 -14.55 0.87 4.78
C VAL A 60 -14.36 0.75 3.27
N GLU A 61 -13.98 -0.45 2.80
CA GLU A 61 -13.75 -0.79 1.39
C GLU A 61 -12.57 -0.05 0.73
N PHE A 62 -11.85 0.78 1.50
CA PHE A 62 -10.75 1.60 0.99
C PHE A 62 -9.43 1.37 1.71
N ALA A 63 -9.43 1.38 3.03
CA ALA A 63 -8.21 1.22 3.84
C ALA A 63 -8.42 0.39 5.11
N ASP A 64 -9.64 -0.04 5.40
CA ASP A 64 -9.92 -0.96 6.51
C ASP A 64 -9.23 -2.34 6.30
N VAL A 65 -9.16 -3.11 7.38
CA VAL A 65 -8.54 -4.45 7.36
C VAL A 65 -9.20 -5.38 6.33
N THR A 66 -10.49 -5.21 6.07
CA THR A 66 -11.21 -5.98 5.04
C THR A 66 -10.68 -5.66 3.65
N ALA A 67 -10.52 -4.38 3.32
CA ALA A 67 -9.94 -3.95 2.05
C ALA A 67 -8.49 -4.44 1.89
N ALA A 68 -7.68 -4.38 2.95
CA ALA A 68 -6.31 -4.89 2.94
C ALA A 68 -6.23 -6.39 2.61
N LYS A 69 -7.04 -7.21 3.30
CA LYS A 69 -7.11 -8.66 3.05
C LYS A 69 -7.64 -8.99 1.66
N SER A 70 -8.67 -8.27 1.20
CA SER A 70 -9.19 -8.47 -0.15
C SER A 70 -8.17 -8.13 -1.23
N LEU A 71 -7.33 -7.10 -1.00
CA LEU A 71 -6.21 -6.78 -1.90
C LEU A 71 -5.19 -7.93 -1.92
N GLU A 72 -4.76 -8.43 -0.75
CA GLU A 72 -3.82 -9.53 -0.64
C GLU A 72 -4.32 -10.79 -1.36
N GLU A 73 -5.57 -11.19 -1.12
CA GLU A 73 -6.19 -12.35 -1.78
C GLU A 73 -6.21 -12.22 -3.31
N LYS A 74 -6.53 -11.03 -3.84
CA LYS A 74 -6.52 -10.77 -5.28
C LYS A 74 -5.11 -10.92 -5.87
N LEU A 75 -4.11 -10.31 -5.24
CA LEU A 75 -2.72 -10.35 -5.69
C LEU A 75 -2.16 -11.77 -5.66
N GLU A 76 -2.42 -12.51 -4.57
CA GLU A 76 -2.04 -13.92 -4.42
C GLU A 76 -2.70 -14.81 -5.48
N SER A 77 -4.01 -14.65 -5.71
CA SER A 77 -4.74 -15.47 -6.69
C SER A 77 -4.25 -15.34 -8.13
N CYS A 78 -3.57 -14.24 -8.44
CA CYS A 78 -3.00 -13.95 -9.76
C CYS A 78 -1.48 -14.06 -9.81
N GLY A 79 -0.83 -14.45 -8.71
CA GLY A 79 0.62 -14.61 -8.64
C GLY A 79 1.39 -13.30 -8.81
N VAL A 80 0.77 -12.15 -8.51
CA VAL A 80 1.46 -10.85 -8.50
C VAL A 80 2.43 -10.85 -7.32
N PRO A 81 3.72 -10.53 -7.49
CA PRO A 81 4.63 -10.41 -6.34
C PRO A 81 4.15 -9.29 -5.42
N HIS A 82 3.87 -9.61 -4.15
CA HIS A 82 3.27 -8.66 -3.25
C HIS A 82 3.69 -8.84 -1.79
N GLU A 83 3.45 -7.78 -1.02
CA GLU A 83 3.49 -7.79 0.44
C GLU A 83 2.40 -6.86 0.99
N VAL A 84 1.48 -7.38 1.80
CA VAL A 84 0.46 -6.55 2.48
C VAL A 84 0.73 -6.56 3.98
N HIS A 85 0.89 -5.37 4.56
CA HIS A 85 1.26 -5.18 5.95
C HIS A 85 0.17 -4.46 6.71
N ILE A 86 -0.31 -5.06 7.81
CA ILE A 86 -1.26 -4.44 8.74
C ILE A 86 -0.53 -4.09 10.04
N TYR A 87 -0.67 -2.86 10.52
CA TYR A 87 0.04 -2.33 11.69
C TYR A 87 -0.93 -2.25 12.89
N PRO A 88 -0.69 -3.04 13.96
CA PRO A 88 -1.55 -3.02 15.14
C PRO A 88 -1.62 -1.65 15.80
N GLY A 89 -2.79 -1.25 16.28
CA GLY A 89 -3.02 0.04 16.95
C GLY A 89 -2.88 1.29 16.07
N CYS A 90 -2.54 1.15 14.78
CA CYS A 90 -2.43 2.27 13.85
C CYS A 90 -3.77 2.61 13.21
N SER A 91 -4.11 3.90 13.17
CA SER A 91 -5.27 4.44 12.46
C SER A 91 -4.92 4.85 11.02
N HIS A 92 -5.90 5.38 10.30
CA HIS A 92 -5.65 5.97 8.98
C HIS A 92 -4.59 7.07 9.06
N ALA A 93 -3.74 7.16 8.03
CA ALA A 93 -2.65 8.13 7.99
C ALA A 93 -1.68 8.08 9.18
N PHE A 94 -1.45 6.90 9.78
CA PHE A 94 -0.51 6.73 10.90
C PHE A 94 0.92 7.21 10.59
N LYS A 95 1.31 7.33 9.32
CA LYS A 95 2.61 7.88 8.90
C LYS A 95 2.68 9.41 8.98
N ASN A 96 1.55 10.10 9.15
CA ASN A 96 1.54 11.54 9.25
C ASN A 96 2.08 11.98 10.63
N ASN A 97 3.36 12.34 10.69
CA ASN A 97 4.09 12.65 11.92
C ASN A 97 3.75 14.02 12.55
N THR A 98 2.54 14.53 12.32
CA THR A 98 2.10 15.84 12.84
C THR A 98 1.02 15.73 13.92
N SER A 99 0.47 14.54 14.17
CA SER A 99 -0.51 14.31 15.23
C SER A 99 0.16 13.76 16.50
N PRO A 100 -0.42 14.01 17.70
CA PRO A 100 0.04 13.37 18.93
C PRO A 100 0.04 11.84 18.85
N GLU A 101 -0.93 11.25 18.14
CA GLU A 101 -1.00 9.80 17.85
C GLU A 101 0.22 9.30 17.06
N ALA A 102 0.87 10.14 16.27
CA ALA A 102 2.06 9.71 15.51
C ALA A 102 3.26 9.38 16.40
N LEU A 103 3.36 10.02 17.58
CA LEU A 103 4.41 9.72 18.57
C LEU A 103 4.25 8.31 19.13
N GLU A 104 3.02 7.83 19.29
CA GLU A 104 2.71 6.46 19.74
C GLU A 104 2.99 5.44 18.62
N ASN A 105 2.92 5.86 17.36
CA ASN A 105 3.10 5.02 16.18
C ASN A 105 4.53 5.02 15.61
N GLN A 106 5.51 5.68 16.24
CA GLN A 106 6.86 5.83 15.68
C GLN A 106 7.49 4.50 15.25
N GLY A 107 7.34 3.44 16.04
CA GLY A 107 7.84 2.11 15.69
C GLY A 107 7.20 1.52 14.43
N ALA A 108 5.89 1.74 14.23
CA ALA A 108 5.18 1.33 13.02
C ALA A 108 5.61 2.16 11.80
N ILE A 109 5.83 3.47 11.99
CA ILE A 109 6.34 4.38 10.96
C ILE A 109 7.71 3.93 10.47
N ASP A 110 8.64 3.67 11.40
CA ASP A 110 10.01 3.25 11.09
C ASP A 110 10.03 1.89 10.38
N LEU A 111 9.21 0.94 10.87
CA LEU A 111 9.08 -0.38 10.24
C LEU A 111 8.49 -0.28 8.82
N ALA A 112 7.45 0.53 8.62
CA ALA A 112 6.86 0.74 7.31
C ALA A 112 7.86 1.39 6.34
N TRP A 113 8.67 2.33 6.83
CA TRP A 113 9.72 2.94 6.02
C TRP A 113 10.85 1.97 5.65
N SER A 114 11.26 1.11 6.60
CA SER A 114 12.26 0.06 6.33
C SER A 114 11.77 -0.93 5.26
N ARG A 115 10.49 -1.33 5.34
CA ARG A 115 9.85 -2.22 4.35
C ARG A 115 9.75 -1.56 2.98
N PHE A 116 9.35 -0.30 2.92
CA PHE A 116 9.35 0.51 1.70
C PHE A 116 10.74 0.54 1.05
N ALA A 117 11.78 0.89 1.82
CA ALA A 117 13.14 0.99 1.28
C ALA A 117 13.66 -0.36 0.77
N THR A 118 13.35 -1.44 1.49
CA THR A 118 13.71 -2.80 1.08
C THR A 118 13.00 -3.21 -0.21
N TRP A 119 11.71 -2.87 -0.34
CA TRP A 119 10.93 -3.17 -1.53
C TRP A 119 11.44 -2.42 -2.75
N MET A 120 11.64 -1.12 -2.61
CA MET A 120 12.15 -0.28 -3.71
C MET A 120 13.55 -0.74 -4.14
N SER A 121 14.44 -1.08 -3.21
CA SER A 121 15.78 -1.60 -3.54
C SER A 121 15.78 -3.00 -4.18
N ARG A 122 14.69 -3.75 -4.07
CA ARG A 122 14.57 -5.09 -4.64
C ARG A 122 14.08 -5.06 -6.09
N PHE A 123 13.25 -4.07 -6.42
CA PHE A 123 12.54 -4.00 -7.70
C PHE A 123 12.93 -2.79 -8.56
N LEU A 124 13.77 -1.90 -8.04
CA LEU A 124 14.48 -0.82 -8.74
C LEU A 124 15.99 -0.99 -8.48
#